data_AF-A0A920UV90-F1
#
_entry.id   AF-A0A920UV90-F1
#
_cell.length_a   1.000
_cell.length_b   1.000
_cell.length_c   1.000
_cell.angle_alpha   90.00
_cell.angle_beta   90.00
_cell.angle_gamma   90.00
#
_symmetry.space_group_name_H-M   'P 1'
#
loop_
_entity.id
_entity.type
_entity.pdbx_description
1 polymer ?
#
loop_
_entity_poly.entity_id
_entity_poly.type
_entity_poly.pdbx_seq_one_letter_code
_entity_poly.pdbx_strand_id
1 'polypeptide(L)'
;MAESYKQQESSESPESENPENIIAKNKVVAFNYRLSEVLPDGEHSDWLEHTKEGEPLYYLHGFHNVVVGLEQALEGKKQGDKIEITLKPEEAYGLRNPEAIQRVPIKHLQLPIGVKALRVGGLARVRSDKGWHNVIILKSGKFHADVDFNHPLAGRTLHYEVEFKLRLGMQVKKRSPRSCSGAPGGPSTLSGFYPMTSSCFLKRVFIIWEHTGWL
;
A
#
# COMPACT_ATOMS: atom_id res chain seq x y z
N MET A 1 -5.32 -64.65 25.16
CA MET A 1 -5.95 -63.54 25.90
C MET A 1 -5.02 -62.35 25.78
N ALA A 2 -5.49 -61.28 25.14
CA ALA A 2 -4.68 -60.12 24.76
C ALA A 2 -4.69 -59.09 25.88
N GLU A 3 -3.52 -58.69 26.35
CA GLU A 3 -3.36 -57.66 27.37
C GLU A 3 -3.40 -56.26 26.73
N SER A 4 -4.55 -55.62 26.95
CA SER A 4 -4.78 -54.19 27.15
C SER A 4 -3.53 -53.30 27.18
N TYR A 5 -3.36 -52.45 26.16
CA TYR A 5 -2.59 -51.22 26.27
C TYR A 5 -3.52 -50.05 26.59
N LYS A 6 -3.24 -49.46 27.75
CA LYS A 6 -3.90 -48.33 28.39
C LYS A 6 -3.64 -47.06 27.60
N GLN A 7 -4.71 -46.31 27.31
CA GLN A 7 -4.68 -44.95 26.77
C GLN A 7 -3.83 -44.04 27.68
N GLN A 8 -2.92 -43.26 27.08
CA GLN A 8 -2.31 -42.10 27.71
C GLN A 8 -2.93 -40.83 27.14
N GLU A 9 -3.74 -40.22 28.00
CA GLU A 9 -4.17 -38.83 27.99
C GLU A 9 -2.98 -37.90 28.31
N SER A 10 -3.06 -36.66 27.81
CA SER A 10 -2.33 -35.46 28.25
C SER A 10 -0.87 -35.26 27.78
N SER A 11 -0.72 -34.38 26.78
CA SER A 11 0.21 -33.24 26.89
C SER A 11 -0.21 -32.18 25.86
N GLU A 12 -1.27 -31.46 26.20
CA GLU A 12 -1.53 -30.15 25.63
C GLU A 12 -0.32 -29.28 25.98
N SER A 13 0.51 -29.03 24.98
CA SER A 13 1.72 -28.22 25.11
C SER A 13 1.27 -26.77 25.10
N PRO A 14 1.71 -25.91 26.04
CA PRO A 14 1.40 -24.49 25.95
C PRO A 14 2.10 -23.95 24.71
N GLU A 15 1.33 -23.63 23.68
CA GLU A 15 1.82 -22.89 22.52
C GLU A 15 2.45 -21.60 23.04
N SER A 16 3.77 -21.51 22.91
CA SER A 16 4.55 -20.33 23.22
C SER A 16 3.94 -19.12 22.50
N GLU A 17 3.43 -18.14 23.24
CA GLU A 17 3.13 -16.82 22.69
C GLU A 17 4.43 -16.17 22.21
N ASN A 18 4.81 -16.44 20.97
CA ASN A 18 5.95 -15.78 20.33
C ASN A 18 5.54 -14.33 20.04
N PRO A 19 6.20 -13.30 20.63
CA PRO A 19 5.91 -11.88 20.37
C PRO A 19 6.21 -11.48 18.91
N GLU A 20 6.76 -12.40 18.12
CA GLU A 20 6.99 -12.21 16.69
C GLU A 20 5.70 -12.14 15.88
N ASN A 21 4.59 -12.72 16.38
CA ASN A 21 3.32 -12.84 15.63
C ASN A 21 2.37 -11.63 15.72
N ILE A 22 2.75 -10.62 16.49
CA ILE A 22 1.95 -9.40 16.71
C ILE A 22 2.45 -8.28 15.77
N ILE A 23 1.53 -7.55 15.16
CA ILE A 23 1.84 -6.35 14.37
C ILE A 23 2.39 -5.25 15.29
N ALA A 24 3.57 -4.73 14.94
CA ALA A 24 4.26 -3.68 15.68
C ALA A 24 5.13 -2.84 14.74
N LYS A 25 5.56 -1.67 15.22
CA LYS A 25 6.40 -0.72 14.46
C LYS A 25 7.67 -1.37 13.88
N ASN A 26 8.01 -0.99 12.64
CA ASN A 26 9.12 -1.49 11.83
C ASN A 26 9.01 -2.97 11.40
N LYS A 27 7.83 -3.59 11.52
CA LYS A 27 7.58 -4.91 10.94
C LYS A 27 6.99 -4.80 9.54
N VAL A 28 7.41 -5.70 8.66
CA VAL A 28 6.78 -5.89 7.36
C VAL A 28 5.57 -6.81 7.54
N VAL A 29 4.41 -6.33 7.11
CA VAL A 29 3.11 -6.96 7.30
C VAL A 29 2.59 -7.31 5.91
N ALA A 30 2.15 -8.55 5.71
CA ALA A 30 1.42 -8.92 4.51
C ALA A 30 -0.05 -9.13 4.85
N PHE A 31 -0.97 -8.69 4.01
CA PHE A 31 -2.40 -8.88 4.24
C PHE A 31 -3.15 -8.99 2.93
N ASN A 32 -4.26 -9.71 2.98
CA ASN A 32 -5.27 -9.66 1.94
C ASN A 32 -6.34 -8.68 2.38
N TYR A 33 -6.90 -7.90 1.46
CA TYR A 33 -8.04 -7.05 1.75
C TYR A 33 -9.10 -7.08 0.66
N ARG A 34 -10.30 -6.69 1.05
CA ARG A 34 -11.40 -6.27 0.19
C ARG A 34 -11.86 -4.89 0.61
N LEU A 35 -12.26 -4.09 -0.36
CA LEU A 35 -12.63 -2.69 -0.20
C LEU A 35 -13.98 -2.44 -0.85
N SER A 36 -14.91 -1.87 -0.09
CA SER A 36 -16.18 -1.32 -0.58
C SER A 36 -16.39 0.09 -0.06
N GLU A 37 -17.29 0.84 -0.71
CA GLU A 37 -17.76 2.13 -0.22
C GLU A 37 -19.04 1.93 0.60
N VAL A 38 -19.17 2.66 1.69
CA VAL A 38 -20.42 2.75 2.44
C VAL A 38 -21.21 3.95 1.92
N LEU A 39 -22.37 3.67 1.36
CA LEU A 39 -23.28 4.66 0.79
C LEU A 39 -23.99 5.46 1.90
N PRO A 40 -24.58 6.64 1.58
CA PRO A 40 -25.24 7.48 2.57
C PRO A 40 -26.47 6.85 3.27
N ASP A 41 -27.06 5.83 2.65
CA ASP A 41 -28.15 5.01 3.19
C ASP A 41 -27.67 3.92 4.17
N GLY A 42 -26.35 3.75 4.30
CA GLY A 42 -25.73 2.74 5.15
C GLY A 42 -25.49 1.40 4.45
N GLU A 43 -25.86 1.26 3.17
CA GLU A 43 -25.57 0.05 2.40
C GLU A 43 -24.12 0.06 1.88
N HIS A 44 -23.58 -1.14 1.62
CA HIS A 44 -22.26 -1.29 1.02
C HIS A 44 -22.40 -1.35 -0.51
N SER A 45 -21.53 -0.65 -1.23
CA SER A 45 -21.38 -0.79 -2.67
C SER A 45 -20.83 -2.17 -3.04
N ASP A 46 -20.82 -2.48 -4.34
CA ASP A 46 -20.00 -3.56 -4.87
C ASP A 46 -18.53 -3.42 -4.43
N TRP A 47 -17.83 -4.54 -4.36
CA TRP A 47 -16.39 -4.58 -4.06
C TRP A 47 -15.61 -3.77 -5.12
N LEU A 48 -15.01 -2.67 -4.69
CA LEU A 48 -14.24 -1.75 -5.54
C LEU A 48 -12.87 -2.33 -5.84
N GLU A 49 -12.19 -2.81 -4.79
CA GLU A 49 -10.86 -3.40 -4.89
C GLU A 49 -10.76 -4.63 -4.02
N HIS A 50 -9.98 -5.61 -4.45
CA HIS A 50 -9.65 -6.77 -3.65
C HIS A 50 -8.27 -7.29 -4.01
N THR A 51 -7.60 -7.87 -3.02
CA THR A 51 -6.35 -8.58 -3.22
C THR A 51 -6.62 -9.91 -3.92
N LYS A 52 -5.84 -10.22 -4.97
CA LYS A 52 -5.93 -11.52 -5.65
C LYS A 52 -5.42 -12.64 -4.76
N GLU A 53 -6.03 -13.82 -4.87
CA GLU A 53 -5.57 -14.99 -4.15
C GLU A 53 -4.11 -15.30 -4.50
N GLY A 54 -3.28 -15.48 -3.47
CA GLY A 54 -1.85 -15.77 -3.61
C GLY A 54 -0.93 -14.54 -3.73
N GLU A 55 -1.47 -13.33 -3.90
CA GLU A 55 -0.70 -12.09 -4.00
C GLU A 55 -1.02 -11.12 -2.84
N PRO A 56 -0.63 -11.44 -1.59
CA PRO A 56 -0.90 -10.55 -0.47
C PRO A 56 -0.19 -9.21 -0.65
N LEU A 57 -0.83 -8.15 -0.14
CA LEU A 57 -0.27 -6.81 -0.14
C LEU A 57 0.73 -6.67 0.99
N TYR A 58 1.91 -6.11 0.71
CA TYR A 58 2.99 -5.93 1.69
C TYR A 58 3.15 -4.46 2.03
N TYR A 59 3.21 -4.14 3.31
CA TYR A 59 3.55 -2.80 3.79
C TYR A 59 4.48 -2.84 5.00
N LEU A 60 5.06 -1.69 5.32
CA LEU A 60 5.88 -1.48 6.50
C LEU A 60 5.09 -0.69 7.55
N HIS A 61 4.93 -1.28 8.73
CA HIS A 61 4.16 -0.73 9.83
C HIS A 61 4.91 0.38 10.58
N GLY A 62 4.21 1.46 10.90
CA GLY A 62 4.71 2.68 11.54
C GLY A 62 5.31 3.72 10.60
N PHE A 63 4.97 3.66 9.30
CA PHE A 63 5.52 4.54 8.25
C PHE A 63 4.46 5.22 7.39
N HIS A 64 3.16 5.08 7.69
CA HIS A 64 2.06 5.71 6.94
C HIS A 64 2.09 5.39 5.43
N ASN A 65 2.55 4.19 5.08
CA ASN A 65 2.52 3.69 3.69
C ASN A 65 1.11 3.23 3.28
N VAL A 66 0.26 3.00 4.28
CA VAL A 66 -1.14 2.59 4.13
C VAL A 66 -2.03 3.64 4.78
N VAL A 67 -3.32 3.53 4.54
CA VAL A 67 -4.34 4.36 5.17
C VAL A 67 -4.16 4.36 6.70
N VAL A 68 -4.10 5.55 7.30
CA VAL A 68 -3.76 5.70 8.73
C VAL A 68 -4.76 4.95 9.62
N GLY A 69 -6.05 5.01 9.31
CA GLY A 69 -7.07 4.26 10.05
C GLY A 69 -6.88 2.74 9.97
N LEU A 70 -6.43 2.24 8.81
CA LEU A 70 -6.13 0.82 8.63
C LEU A 70 -4.87 0.41 9.40
N GLU A 71 -3.83 1.23 9.38
CA GLU A 71 -2.60 1.01 10.16
C GLU A 71 -2.90 0.91 11.66
N GLN A 72 -3.69 1.85 12.19
CA GLN A 72 -4.08 1.84 13.61
C GLN A 72 -4.93 0.63 13.98
N ALA A 73 -5.86 0.22 13.13
CA ALA A 73 -6.70 -0.95 13.38
C ALA A 73 -5.92 -2.29 13.38
N LEU A 74 -4.81 -2.33 12.64
CA LEU A 74 -3.94 -3.50 12.55
C LEU A 74 -2.92 -3.58 13.69
N GLU A 75 -2.62 -2.49 14.39
CA GLU A 75 -1.69 -2.50 15.53
C GLU A 75 -2.15 -3.51 16.59
N GLY A 76 -1.23 -4.37 17.05
CA GLY A 76 -1.52 -5.35 18.10
C GLY A 76 -2.29 -6.59 17.65
N LYS A 77 -2.69 -6.70 16.37
CA LYS A 77 -3.34 -7.91 15.84
C LYS A 77 -2.35 -9.05 15.63
N LYS A 78 -2.84 -10.29 15.76
CA LYS A 78 -2.06 -11.53 15.64
C LYS A 78 -2.23 -12.12 14.23
N GLN A 79 -1.22 -12.86 13.78
CA GLN A 79 -1.27 -13.58 12.50
C GLN A 79 -2.55 -14.41 12.34
N GLY A 80 -3.20 -14.30 11.18
CA GLY A 80 -4.44 -15.02 10.88
C GLY A 80 -5.71 -14.31 11.31
N ASP A 81 -5.61 -13.21 12.06
CA ASP A 81 -6.76 -12.39 12.42
C ASP A 81 -7.45 -11.84 11.17
N LYS A 82 -8.78 -11.89 11.20
CA LYS A 82 -9.66 -11.22 10.25
C LYS A 82 -10.33 -10.06 10.95
N ILE A 83 -10.26 -8.89 10.34
CA ILE A 83 -10.88 -7.68 10.87
C ILE A 83 -11.75 -7.03 9.81
N GLU A 84 -12.84 -6.44 10.26
CA GLU A 84 -13.72 -5.60 9.47
C GLU A 84 -13.70 -4.21 10.09
N ILE A 85 -13.39 -3.21 9.27
CA ILE A 85 -13.31 -1.82 9.73
C ILE A 85 -14.00 -0.90 8.74
N THR A 86 -14.71 0.08 9.28
CA THR A 86 -15.31 1.15 8.50
C THR A 86 -14.58 2.45 8.83
N LEU A 87 -13.90 3.01 7.82
CA LEU A 87 -13.09 4.21 7.94
C LEU A 87 -13.82 5.41 7.37
N LYS A 88 -13.87 6.48 8.15
CA LYS A 88 -14.36 7.78 7.68
C LYS A 88 -13.37 8.38 6.67
N PRO A 89 -13.81 9.33 5.81
CA PRO A 89 -12.94 9.98 4.86
C PRO A 89 -11.65 10.55 5.48
N GLU A 90 -11.74 11.12 6.68
CA GLU A 90 -10.62 11.74 7.40
C GLU A 90 -9.52 10.73 7.80
N GLU A 91 -9.91 9.49 8.10
CA GLU A 91 -8.99 8.41 8.47
C GLU A 91 -8.52 7.60 7.26
N ALA A 92 -9.16 7.82 6.10
CA ALA A 92 -8.95 7.15 4.83
C ALA A 92 -8.06 7.96 3.87
N TYR A 93 -8.63 8.47 2.78
CA TYR A 93 -7.94 9.25 1.74
C TYR A 93 -8.12 10.77 1.92
N GLY A 94 -8.66 11.20 3.05
CA GLY A 94 -8.99 12.59 3.34
C GLY A 94 -10.31 13.04 2.71
N LEU A 95 -10.69 14.27 3.05
CA LEU A 95 -11.82 14.96 2.44
C LEU A 95 -11.44 15.41 1.02
N ARG A 96 -12.40 15.35 0.11
CA ARG A 96 -12.23 15.87 -1.24
C ARG A 96 -12.08 17.40 -1.19
N ASN A 97 -10.98 17.92 -1.71
CA ASN A 97 -10.78 19.37 -1.76
C ASN A 97 -11.30 19.94 -3.09
N PRO A 98 -12.32 20.83 -3.09
CA PRO A 98 -12.80 21.46 -4.32
C PRO A 98 -11.74 22.36 -4.99
N GLU A 99 -10.80 22.91 -4.23
CA GLU A 99 -9.70 23.74 -4.77
C GLU A 99 -8.63 22.93 -5.51
N ALA A 100 -8.62 21.60 -5.33
CA ALA A 100 -7.76 20.71 -6.09
C ALA A 100 -8.26 20.46 -7.53
N ILE A 101 -9.43 21.00 -7.90
CA ILE A 101 -9.91 20.99 -9.28
C ILE A 101 -9.24 22.13 -10.02
N GLN A 102 -8.51 21.81 -11.08
CA GLN A 102 -7.80 22.82 -11.88
C GLN A 102 -8.17 22.72 -13.35
N ARG A 103 -8.09 23.88 -14.01
CA ARG A 103 -8.32 23.99 -15.44
C ARG A 103 -6.99 23.86 -16.19
N VAL A 104 -6.82 22.78 -16.92
CA VAL A 104 -5.57 22.45 -17.61
C VAL A 104 -5.78 22.48 -19.14
N PRO A 105 -4.84 23.03 -19.93
CA PRO A 105 -4.87 22.93 -21.38
C PRO A 105 -4.78 21.47 -21.82
N ILE A 106 -5.60 21.08 -22.81
CA ILE A 106 -5.66 19.68 -23.28
C ILE A 106 -4.31 19.18 -23.79
N LYS A 107 -3.46 20.08 -24.32
CA LYS A 107 -2.11 19.76 -24.79
C LYS A 107 -1.19 19.21 -23.71
N HIS A 108 -1.45 19.50 -22.44
CA HIS A 108 -0.65 19.03 -21.30
C HIS A 108 -1.19 17.74 -20.68
N LEU A 109 -2.34 17.26 -21.15
CA LEU A 109 -2.93 16.00 -20.72
C LEU A 109 -2.36 14.85 -21.55
N GLN A 110 -1.80 13.86 -20.88
CA GLN A 110 -1.47 12.58 -21.46
C GLN A 110 -2.55 11.57 -21.13
N LEU A 111 -3.14 10.99 -22.17
CA LEU A 111 -4.12 9.92 -22.02
C LEU A 111 -3.43 8.56 -21.93
N PRO A 112 -4.08 7.56 -21.29
CA PRO A 112 -3.60 6.19 -21.29
C PRO A 112 -3.43 5.65 -22.71
N ILE A 113 -2.49 4.70 -22.87
CA ILE A 113 -2.22 4.06 -24.17
C ILE A 113 -3.51 3.43 -24.70
N GLY A 114 -3.87 3.74 -25.95
CA GLY A 114 -5.08 3.24 -26.61
C GLY A 114 -6.31 4.16 -26.50
N VAL A 115 -6.28 5.18 -25.64
CA VAL A 115 -7.37 6.16 -25.53
C VAL A 115 -7.10 7.35 -26.44
N LYS A 116 -7.90 7.48 -27.52
CA LYS A 116 -7.74 8.55 -28.51
C LYS A 116 -8.52 9.84 -28.20
N ALA A 117 -9.52 9.76 -27.32
CA ALA A 117 -10.42 10.88 -27.03
C ALA A 117 -10.55 11.10 -25.52
N LEU A 118 -10.62 12.38 -25.12
CA LEU A 118 -10.94 12.75 -23.74
C LEU A 118 -12.38 12.32 -23.44
N ARG A 119 -12.53 11.55 -22.37
CA ARG A 119 -13.84 11.17 -21.81
C ARG A 119 -13.97 11.77 -20.42
N VAL A 120 -15.14 12.32 -20.14
CA VAL A 120 -15.53 12.71 -18.77
C VAL A 120 -15.55 11.46 -17.89
N GLY A 121 -15.00 11.56 -16.68
CA GLY A 121 -14.73 10.44 -15.78
C GLY A 121 -13.48 9.62 -16.14
N GLY A 122 -12.78 9.94 -17.23
CA GLY A 122 -11.57 9.24 -17.64
C GLY A 122 -10.34 9.62 -16.83
N LEU A 123 -9.42 8.67 -16.71
CA LEU A 123 -8.08 8.90 -16.15
C LEU A 123 -7.19 9.61 -17.18
N ALA A 124 -6.43 10.59 -16.73
CA ALA A 124 -5.39 11.27 -17.51
C ALA A 124 -4.18 11.57 -16.62
N ARG A 125 -3.04 11.88 -17.24
CA ARG A 125 -1.83 12.30 -16.54
C ARG A 125 -1.49 13.73 -16.92
N VAL A 126 -1.14 14.54 -15.91
CA VAL A 126 -0.67 15.92 -16.08
C VAL A 126 0.75 16.01 -15.57
N ARG A 127 1.60 16.75 -16.27
CA ARG A 127 2.91 17.13 -15.75
C ARG A 127 2.80 18.43 -14.96
N SER A 128 3.09 18.37 -13.67
CA SER A 128 3.25 19.52 -12.77
C SER A 128 4.74 19.71 -12.43
N ASP A 129 5.05 20.75 -11.67
CA ASP A 129 6.40 21.03 -11.17
C ASP A 129 6.93 19.91 -10.26
N LYS A 130 6.01 19.19 -9.60
CA LYS A 130 6.31 18.05 -8.72
C LYS A 130 6.42 16.72 -9.48
N GLY A 131 6.27 16.72 -10.80
CA GLY A 131 6.35 15.52 -11.64
C GLY A 131 5.05 15.19 -12.35
N TRP A 132 4.92 13.94 -12.77
CA TRP A 132 3.67 13.43 -13.33
C TRP A 132 2.68 13.17 -12.20
N HIS A 133 1.44 13.57 -12.42
CA HIS A 133 0.32 13.27 -11.54
C HIS A 133 -0.81 12.66 -12.35
N ASN A 134 -1.56 11.76 -11.73
CA ASN A 134 -2.80 11.27 -12.28
C ASN A 134 -3.96 12.16 -11.86
N VAL A 135 -4.92 12.32 -12.77
CA VAL A 135 -6.09 13.17 -12.59
C VAL A 135 -7.31 12.54 -13.23
N ILE A 136 -8.50 12.89 -12.74
CA ILE A 136 -9.78 12.54 -13.37
C ILE A 136 -10.31 13.73 -14.15
N ILE A 137 -10.76 13.51 -15.38
CA ILE A 137 -11.39 14.55 -16.19
C ILE A 137 -12.83 14.74 -15.73
N LEU A 138 -13.17 15.90 -15.16
CA LEU A 138 -14.55 16.24 -14.78
C LEU A 138 -15.32 16.85 -15.94
N LYS A 139 -14.66 17.69 -16.74
CA LYS A 139 -15.28 18.36 -17.88
C LYS A 139 -14.28 18.53 -19.01
N SER A 140 -14.71 18.24 -20.23
CA SER A 140 -13.91 18.48 -21.44
C SER A 140 -14.47 19.67 -22.22
N GLY A 141 -13.60 20.62 -22.56
CA GLY A 141 -13.88 21.70 -23.51
C GLY A 141 -13.08 21.53 -24.80
N LYS A 142 -13.05 22.58 -25.64
CA LYS A 142 -12.31 22.56 -26.93
C LYS A 142 -10.79 22.70 -26.76
N PHE A 143 -10.36 23.51 -25.79
CA PHE A 143 -8.94 23.81 -25.55
C PHE A 143 -8.48 23.51 -24.13
N HIS A 144 -9.42 23.50 -23.18
CA HIS A 144 -9.18 23.28 -21.76
C HIS A 144 -10.10 22.18 -21.24
N ALA A 145 -9.64 21.46 -20.24
CA ALA A 145 -10.42 20.52 -19.46
C ALA A 145 -10.29 20.84 -17.97
N ASP A 146 -11.37 20.64 -17.23
CA ASP A 146 -11.37 20.73 -15.78
C ASP A 146 -11.02 19.33 -15.25
N VAL A 147 -9.92 19.25 -14.50
CA VAL A 147 -9.34 18.01 -14.01
C VAL A 147 -9.28 18.04 -12.49
N ASP A 148 -9.52 16.88 -11.89
CA ASP A 148 -9.46 16.70 -10.45
C ASP A 148 -8.17 15.99 -10.05
N PHE A 149 -7.41 16.62 -9.16
CA PHE A 149 -6.17 16.07 -8.58
C PHE A 149 -6.41 15.28 -7.29
N ASN A 150 -7.65 15.24 -6.78
CA ASN A 150 -7.99 14.41 -5.64
C ASN A 150 -7.91 12.91 -5.99
N HIS A 151 -7.66 12.10 -4.97
CA HIS A 151 -7.78 10.65 -5.09
C HIS A 151 -9.25 10.27 -5.43
N PRO A 152 -9.51 9.25 -6.28
CA PRO A 152 -10.87 8.84 -6.66
C PRO A 152 -11.76 8.49 -5.45
N LEU A 153 -11.14 7.95 -4.40
CA LEU A 153 -11.82 7.54 -3.16
C LEU A 153 -11.83 8.64 -2.07
N ALA A 154 -11.32 9.84 -2.34
CA ALA A 154 -11.36 10.94 -1.38
C ALA A 154 -12.80 11.39 -1.11
N GLY A 155 -13.11 11.67 0.15
CA GLY A 155 -14.46 12.06 0.60
C GLY A 155 -15.45 10.90 0.79
N ARG A 156 -15.04 9.65 0.53
CA ARG A 156 -15.90 8.46 0.68
C ARG A 156 -15.63 7.75 2.00
N THR A 157 -16.68 7.20 2.60
CA THR A 157 -16.55 6.28 3.74
C THR A 157 -16.26 4.89 3.18
N LEU A 158 -15.20 4.26 3.66
CA LEU A 158 -14.70 3.01 3.11
C LEU A 158 -14.83 1.88 4.12
N HIS A 159 -15.31 0.73 3.67
CA HIS A 159 -15.35 -0.49 4.45
C HIS A 159 -14.27 -1.46 3.96
N TYR A 160 -13.47 -1.95 4.91
CA TYR A 160 -12.37 -2.87 4.66
C TYR A 160 -12.61 -4.19 5.38
N GLU A 161 -12.53 -5.28 4.64
CA GLU A 161 -12.32 -6.62 5.20
C GLU A 161 -10.85 -6.97 5.01
N VAL A 162 -10.14 -7.27 6.09
CA VAL A 162 -8.69 -7.52 6.06
C VAL A 162 -8.39 -8.84 6.74
N GLU A 163 -7.64 -9.68 6.04
CA GLU A 163 -7.09 -10.93 6.55
C GLU A 163 -5.57 -10.80 6.64
N PHE A 164 -5.06 -10.85 7.86
CA PHE A 164 -3.63 -10.67 8.10
C PHE A 164 -2.83 -11.95 7.84
N LYS A 165 -1.82 -11.83 6.97
CA LYS A 165 -0.85 -12.89 6.67
C LYS A 165 0.55 -12.44 7.08
N LEU A 166 0.98 -12.79 8.28
CA LEU A 166 2.35 -12.47 8.68
C LEU A 166 3.36 -13.22 7.80
N ARG A 167 4.30 -12.48 7.23
CA ARG A 167 5.53 -13.04 6.68
C ARG A 167 6.68 -12.69 7.61
N LEU A 168 7.01 -13.61 8.52
CA LEU A 168 8.19 -13.52 9.37
C LEU A 168 9.45 -13.44 8.48
N GLY A 169 10.37 -12.50 8.78
CA GLY A 169 11.75 -12.58 8.28
C GLY A 169 12.39 -11.30 7.74
N MET A 170 11.71 -10.15 7.68
CA MET A 170 12.34 -8.90 7.26
C MET A 170 12.17 -7.79 8.29
N GLN A 171 13.05 -7.76 9.27
CA GLN A 171 13.26 -6.54 10.05
C GLN A 171 14.05 -5.56 9.19
N VAL A 172 13.46 -4.43 8.84
CA VAL A 172 14.18 -3.35 8.18
C VAL A 172 15.08 -2.68 9.23
N LYS A 173 16.35 -3.10 9.32
CA LYS A 173 17.34 -2.36 10.11
C LYS A 173 17.54 -1.01 9.43
N LYS A 174 17.14 0.10 10.07
CA LYS A 174 17.55 1.44 9.67
C LYS A 174 19.08 1.44 9.60
N ARG A 175 19.64 1.54 8.40
CA ARG A 175 21.06 1.84 8.26
C ARG A 175 21.24 3.27 8.78
N SER A 176 22.06 3.44 9.82
CA SER A 176 22.51 4.77 10.20
C SER A 176 23.19 5.43 9.00
N PRO A 177 23.07 6.75 8.82
CA PRO A 177 23.92 7.45 7.87
C PRO A 177 25.36 7.15 8.30
N ARG A 178 26.13 6.43 7.48
CA ARG A 178 27.56 6.36 7.72
C ARG A 178 28.06 7.78 7.57
N SER A 179 28.55 8.38 8.65
CA SER A 179 29.33 9.60 8.56
C SER A 179 30.51 9.26 7.66
N CYS A 180 30.57 9.85 6.47
CA CYS A 180 31.79 9.91 5.70
C CYS A 180 32.74 10.88 6.42
N SER A 181 33.33 10.44 7.54
CA SER A 181 34.48 11.12 8.13
C SER A 181 35.71 10.66 7.35
N GLY A 182 36.34 11.63 6.69
CA GLY A 182 37.36 11.40 5.68
C GLY A 182 38.66 10.76 6.19
N ALA A 183 39.46 10.33 5.23
CA ALA A 183 40.89 10.14 5.36
C ALA A 183 41.57 10.42 4.00
N PRO A 184 42.86 10.80 4.01
CA PRO A 184 43.49 11.69 3.03
C PRO A 184 44.03 10.95 1.80
N GLY A 185 44.43 11.73 0.80
CA GLY A 185 44.81 11.27 -0.53
C GLY A 185 46.07 10.40 -0.63
N GLY A 186 46.23 9.77 -1.80
CA GLY A 186 47.42 9.04 -2.22
C GLY A 186 47.13 8.07 -3.37
N PRO A 187 48.05 7.84 -4.32
CA PRO A 187 47.69 7.70 -5.74
C PRO A 187 47.59 6.26 -6.28
N SER A 188 46.91 6.16 -7.41
CA SER A 188 46.96 5.15 -8.48
C SER A 188 47.80 3.88 -8.26
N THR A 189 47.16 2.70 -8.33
CA THR A 189 47.44 1.65 -9.34
C THR A 189 46.52 0.43 -9.18
N LEU A 190 46.03 -0.03 -10.33
CA LEU A 190 45.72 -1.41 -10.77
C LEU A 190 44.93 -2.40 -9.90
N SER A 191 43.91 -2.93 -10.59
CA SER A 191 43.43 -4.31 -10.61
C SER A 191 42.55 -4.81 -9.45
N GLY A 192 41.40 -5.37 -9.82
CA GLY A 192 40.75 -6.42 -9.05
C GLY A 192 39.26 -6.20 -8.77
N PHE A 193 38.44 -7.02 -9.43
CA PHE A 193 37.31 -7.74 -8.86
C PHE A 193 36.05 -6.98 -8.37
N TYR A 194 34.98 -7.15 -9.16
CA TYR A 194 33.54 -7.28 -8.83
C TYR A 194 32.84 -6.17 -8.00
N PRO A 195 31.56 -5.87 -8.32
CA PRO A 195 30.53 -6.59 -7.57
C PRO A 195 29.29 -7.00 -8.38
N MET A 196 28.77 -8.17 -8.00
CA MET A 196 27.41 -8.60 -8.25
C MET A 196 26.43 -7.51 -7.84
N THR A 197 25.56 -7.14 -8.76
CA THR A 197 24.47 -6.20 -8.54
C THR A 197 23.41 -6.87 -7.65
N SER A 198 23.42 -6.50 -6.36
CA SER A 198 22.30 -6.74 -5.46
C SER A 198 21.13 -5.83 -5.88
N SER A 199 20.41 -6.25 -6.91
CA SER A 199 19.21 -5.56 -7.42
C SER A 199 18.07 -6.55 -7.59
N CYS A 200 17.72 -7.25 -6.50
CA CYS A 200 16.56 -8.12 -6.46
C CYS A 200 16.02 -8.15 -5.04
N PHE A 201 15.42 -7.05 -4.54
CA PHE A 201 14.46 -7.15 -3.43
C PHE A 201 13.61 -5.90 -3.20
N LEU A 202 14.08 -4.71 -3.63
CA LEU A 202 13.36 -3.45 -3.34
C LEU A 202 12.13 -3.16 -4.21
N LYS A 203 11.77 -4.02 -5.18
CA LYS A 203 10.62 -3.78 -6.08
C LYS A 203 9.25 -4.20 -5.53
N ARG A 204 9.16 -4.74 -4.31
CA ARG A 204 7.89 -5.32 -3.80
C ARG A 204 7.25 -4.65 -2.59
N VAL A 205 7.84 -3.57 -2.07
CA VAL A 205 7.32 -2.81 -0.92
C VAL A 205 6.58 -1.52 -1.34
N PHE A 206 6.50 -1.23 -2.64
CA PHE A 206 5.92 0.01 -3.18
C PHE A 206 4.41 -0.05 -3.47
N ILE A 207 3.74 -1.10 -3.00
CA ILE A 207 2.46 -1.53 -3.57
C ILE A 207 1.32 -1.23 -2.58
N ILE A 208 0.83 0.01 -2.65
CA ILE A 208 -0.61 0.33 -2.60
C ILE A 208 -0.89 1.36 -3.69
N TRP A 209 0.04 2.30 -3.90
CA TRP A 209 -0.10 3.40 -4.86
C TRP A 209 0.08 3.02 -6.35
N GLU A 210 0.82 1.96 -6.69
CA GLU A 210 1.06 1.61 -8.10
C GLU A 210 -0.09 0.86 -8.79
N HIS A 211 -0.97 0.17 -8.03
CA HIS A 211 -1.99 -0.68 -8.66
C HIS A 211 -3.17 0.10 -9.26
N THR A 212 -3.40 1.35 -8.82
CA THR A 212 -4.40 2.25 -9.38
C THR A 212 -3.81 3.17 -10.47
N GLY A 213 -2.49 3.12 -10.67
CA GLY A 213 -1.78 3.98 -11.62
C GLY A 213 -1.61 5.43 -11.17
N TRP A 214 -2.00 5.79 -9.94
CA TRP A 214 -1.91 7.15 -9.39
C TRP A 214 -0.54 7.42 -8.76
N LEU A 215 0.40 7.92 -9.55
CA LEU A 215 1.60 8.66 -9.12
C LEU A 215 1.57 10.05 -9.75
#